data_AF-A0AA47EN37-F1
#
_entry.id   AF-A0AA47EN37-F1
#
_cell.length_a   1.000
_cell.length_b   1.000
_cell.length_c   1.000
_cell.angle_alpha   90.00
_cell.angle_beta   90.00
_cell.angle_gamma   90.00
#
_symmetry.space_group_name_H-M   'P 1'
#
loop_
_entity.id
_entity.type
_entity.pdbx_description
1 polymer ?
#
loop_
_entity_poly.entity_id
_entity_poly.type
_entity_poly.pdbx_seq_one_letter_code
_entity_poly.pdbx_strand_id
1 'polypeptide(L)'
;METSGHMPGHISIYIESMKTLISGDMLISEGGVLGIADEQFVLDKGAEINSLKKIVNLDIEKIICFHGGEYKSNNLKEDLKKIIANGYNS
;
A
#
# COMPACT_ATOMS: atom_id res chain seq x y z
N MET A 1 -3.43 -1.07 -11.85
CA MET A 1 -3.81 -2.32 -11.18
C MET A 1 -5.02 -2.04 -10.33
N GLU A 2 -6.05 -2.88 -10.39
CA GLU A 2 -7.21 -2.73 -9.50
C GLU A 2 -6.79 -3.07 -8.06
N THR A 3 -6.97 -2.10 -7.16
CA THR A 3 -6.61 -2.16 -5.76
C THR A 3 -7.78 -1.68 -4.90
N SER A 4 -8.94 -2.30 -5.12
CA SER A 4 -10.17 -2.08 -4.36
C SER A 4 -9.95 -2.35 -2.86
N GLY A 5 -10.71 -1.65 -2.02
CA GLY A 5 -10.62 -1.73 -0.56
C GLY A 5 -10.99 -0.38 0.06
N HIS A 6 -10.08 0.59 -0.08
CA HIS A 6 -10.32 1.98 0.30
C HIS A 6 -11.65 2.52 -0.29
N MET A 7 -11.82 2.38 -1.60
CA MET A 7 -13.07 2.63 -2.31
C MET A 7 -13.22 1.66 -3.50
N PRO A 8 -14.46 1.28 -3.90
CA PRO A 8 -14.67 0.56 -5.15
C PRO A 8 -14.05 1.30 -6.34
N GLY A 9 -13.32 0.57 -7.19
CA GLY A 9 -12.65 1.14 -8.36
C GLY A 9 -11.34 1.87 -8.06
N HIS A 10 -10.84 1.82 -6.81
CA HIS A 10 -9.50 2.31 -6.50
C HIS A 10 -8.44 1.57 -7.32
N ILE A 11 -7.44 2.32 -7.80
CA ILE A 11 -6.35 1.79 -8.60
C ILE A 11 -4.99 2.25 -8.08
N SER A 12 -3.98 1.43 -8.31
CA SER A 12 -2.58 1.79 -8.13
C SER A 12 -1.82 1.60 -9.43
N ILE A 13 -0.77 2.39 -9.65
CA ILE A 13 0.04 2.36 -10.87
C ILE A 13 1.43 1.83 -10.53
N TYR A 14 1.82 0.73 -11.15
CA TYR A 14 3.17 0.21 -11.04
C TYR A 14 3.96 0.57 -12.30
N ILE A 15 5.08 1.28 -12.11
CA ILE A 15 5.98 1.71 -13.17
C ILE A 15 7.21 0.81 -13.11
N GLU A 16 7.21 -0.25 -13.92
CA GLU A 16 8.20 -1.33 -13.88
C GLU A 16 9.63 -0.85 -14.11
N SER A 17 9.86 0.03 -15.10
CA SER A 17 11.19 0.58 -15.40
C SER A 17 11.80 1.38 -14.25
N MET A 18 10.97 1.84 -13.31
CA MET A 18 11.37 2.59 -12.13
C MET A 18 11.20 1.78 -10.84
N LYS A 19 10.69 0.54 -10.93
CA LYS A 19 10.29 -0.29 -9.78
C LYS A 19 9.51 0.50 -8.72
N THR A 20 8.62 1.37 -9.20
CA THR A 20 7.93 2.36 -8.38
C THR A 20 6.44 2.09 -8.41
N LEU A 21 5.82 2.01 -7.23
CA LEU A 21 4.37 1.96 -7.09
C LEU A 21 3.83 3.34 -6.70
N ILE A 22 2.86 3.87 -7.44
CA ILE A 22 2.00 4.96 -6.99
C ILE A 22 0.78 4.30 -6.35
N SER A 23 0.69 4.34 -5.03
CA SER A 23 -0.30 3.58 -4.26
C SER A 23 -1.67 4.23 -4.21
N GLY A 24 -1.76 5.55 -4.39
CA GLY A 24 -2.97 6.31 -4.07
C GLY A 24 -3.15 6.42 -2.56
N ASP A 25 -4.39 6.23 -2.10
CA ASP A 25 -4.78 6.35 -0.68
C ASP A 25 -4.71 5.02 0.09
N MET A 26 -4.45 3.91 -0.59
CA MET A 26 -4.34 2.59 0.03
C MET A 26 -3.13 2.46 0.99
N LEU A 27 -2.04 3.18 0.72
CA LEU A 27 -0.87 3.24 1.60
C LEU A 27 -0.57 4.69 1.95
N ILE A 28 -0.13 4.89 3.19
CA ILE A 28 0.28 6.19 3.73
C ILE A 28 1.74 6.12 4.17
N SER A 29 2.45 7.26 4.11
CA SER A 29 3.80 7.38 4.64
C SER A 29 3.92 8.51 5.65
N GLU A 30 3.94 8.19 6.93
CA GLU A 30 4.01 9.20 7.99
C GLU A 30 5.25 9.01 8.84
N GLY A 31 6.03 10.08 9.06
CA GLY A 31 7.24 10.02 9.88
C GLY A 31 8.31 9.04 9.39
N GLY A 32 8.34 8.73 8.09
CA GLY A 32 9.26 7.73 7.52
C GLY A 32 8.82 6.27 7.75
N VAL A 33 7.59 6.05 8.20
CA VAL A 33 7.00 4.72 8.37
C VAL A 33 5.91 4.52 7.30
N LEU A 34 5.84 3.32 6.73
CA LEU A 34 4.77 2.93 5.81
C LEU A 34 3.62 2.31 6.60
N GLY A 35 2.40 2.68 6.25
CA GLY A 35 1.18 2.15 6.85
C GLY A 35 0.02 2.08 5.87
N ILE A 36 -1.15 1.73 6.38
CA ILE A 36 -2.44 1.77 5.69
C ILE A 36 -3.32 2.86 6.29
N ALA A 37 -4.31 3.33 5.54
CA ALA A 37 -5.28 4.29 6.05
C ALA A 37 -6.00 3.75 7.29
N ASP A 38 -6.46 4.65 8.16
CA ASP A 38 -7.30 4.30 9.31
C ASP A 38 -8.56 3.55 8.83
N GLU A 39 -9.01 2.55 9.61
CA GLU A 39 -10.13 1.69 9.21
C GLU A 39 -11.43 2.44 8.93
N GLN A 40 -11.64 3.61 9.55
CA GLN A 40 -12.84 4.41 9.33
C GLN A 40 -12.92 5.00 7.91
N PHE A 41 -11.80 5.04 7.18
CA PHE A 41 -11.71 5.54 5.81
C PHE A 41 -11.69 4.41 4.76
N VAL A 42 -11.91 3.16 5.16
CA VAL A 42 -11.78 1.99 4.29
C VAL A 42 -13.13 1.29 4.16
N LEU A 43 -13.66 1.24 2.94
CA LEU A 43 -14.98 0.65 2.68
C LEU A 43 -14.99 -0.89 2.72
N ASP A 44 -13.89 -1.54 2.34
CA ASP A 44 -13.71 -2.99 2.41
C ASP A 44 -12.28 -3.37 2.82
N LYS A 45 -12.12 -3.61 4.13
CA LYS A 45 -10.85 -4.03 4.75
C LYS A 45 -10.31 -5.34 4.17
N GLY A 46 -11.19 -6.29 3.84
CA GLY A 46 -10.78 -7.58 3.30
C GLY A 46 -10.22 -7.45 1.89
N ALA A 47 -10.90 -6.65 1.05
CA ALA A 47 -10.44 -6.32 -0.29
C ALA A 47 -9.11 -5.56 -0.26
N GLU A 48 -8.93 -4.61 0.67
CA GLU A 48 -7.68 -3.84 0.80
C GLU A 48 -6.48 -4.75 1.10
N ILE A 49 -6.61 -5.64 2.09
CA ILE A 49 -5.54 -6.60 2.42
C ILE A 49 -5.27 -7.55 1.26
N ASN A 50 -6.30 -7.97 0.52
CA ASN A 50 -6.12 -8.80 -0.68
C ASN A 50 -5.43 -8.03 -1.81
N SER A 51 -5.70 -6.74 -1.97
CA SER A 51 -5.01 -5.85 -2.92
C SER A 51 -3.53 -5.68 -2.55
N LEU A 52 -3.22 -5.49 -1.27
CA LEU A 52 -1.83 -5.43 -0.79
C LEU A 52 -1.07 -6.74 -1.03
N LYS A 53 -1.72 -7.91 -0.87
CA LYS A 53 -1.13 -9.22 -1.22
C LYS A 53 -0.78 -9.34 -2.71
N LYS A 54 -1.49 -8.65 -3.61
CA LYS A 54 -1.09 -8.60 -5.03
C LYS A 54 0.16 -7.74 -5.21
N ILE A 55 0.20 -6.60 -4.55
CA ILE A 55 1.28 -5.61 -4.65
C ILE A 55 2.60 -6.13 -4.07
N VAL A 56 2.58 -6.82 -2.93
CA VAL A 56 3.81 -7.31 -2.27
C VAL A 56 4.59 -8.33 -3.13
N ASN A 57 3.97 -8.88 -4.17
CA ASN A 57 4.62 -9.79 -5.12
C ASN A 57 5.33 -9.07 -6.27
N LEU A 58 5.16 -7.76 -6.42
CA LEU A 58 5.86 -6.95 -7.41
C LEU A 58 7.31 -6.68 -6.97
N ASP A 59 8.17 -6.37 -7.94
CA ASP A 59 9.53 -5.90 -7.69
C ASP A 59 9.53 -4.39 -7.41
N ILE A 60 9.25 -4.01 -6.17
CA ILE A 60 9.09 -2.60 -5.76
C ILE A 60 10.29 -2.16 -4.91
N GLU A 61 10.92 -1.05 -5.31
CA GLU A 61 11.99 -0.38 -4.57
C GLU A 61 11.54 0.96 -3.97
N LYS A 62 10.42 1.51 -4.46
CA LYS A 62 9.87 2.80 -4.02
C LYS A 62 8.34 2.81 -4.08
N ILE A 63 7.71 3.42 -3.09
CA ILE A 63 6.26 3.69 -3.09
C ILE A 63 6.05 5.21 -3.03
N ILE A 64 5.11 5.73 -3.82
CA ILE A 64 4.61 7.11 -3.74
C ILE A 64 3.18 7.04 -3.20
N CYS A 65 3.00 7.50 -1.97
CA CYS A 65 1.73 7.60 -1.27
C CYS A 65 1.10 8.97 -1.52
N PHE A 66 -0.23 9.04 -1.66
CA PHE A 66 -0.91 10.33 -1.71
C PHE A 66 -0.74 11.09 -0.39
N HIS A 67 -0.97 10.39 0.73
CA HIS A 67 -0.64 10.90 2.07
C HIS A 67 0.81 10.57 2.41
N GLY A 68 1.65 11.60 2.53
CA GLY A 68 3.03 11.46 3.01
C GLY A 68 4.12 11.40 1.95
N GLY A 69 3.78 11.19 0.67
CA GLY A 69 4.73 11.24 -0.43
C GLY A 69 5.59 9.98 -0.58
N GLU A 70 6.90 10.17 -0.79
CA GLU A 70 7.82 9.07 -1.12
C GLU A 70 8.18 8.23 0.12
N TYR A 71 8.04 6.91 -0.02
CA TYR A 71 8.56 5.91 0.91
C TYR A 71 9.60 5.01 0.23
N LYS A 72 10.75 4.84 0.89
CA LYS A 72 11.82 3.89 0.52
C LYS A 72 12.38 3.22 1.77
N SER A 73 12.70 1.94 1.66
CA SER A 73 13.28 1.13 2.73
C SER A 73 14.05 -0.02 2.13
N ASN A 74 15.18 -0.41 2.74
CA ASN A 74 15.88 -1.65 2.39
C ASN A 74 15.06 -2.90 2.74
N ASN A 75 14.00 -2.75 3.55
CA ASN A 75 13.11 -3.81 4.01
C ASN A 75 11.67 -3.62 3.50
N LEU A 76 11.48 -2.87 2.40
CA LEU A 76 10.15 -2.46 1.92
C LEU A 76 9.17 -3.64 1.79
N LYS A 77 9.63 -4.78 1.28
CA LYS A 77 8.80 -5.98 1.12
C LYS A 77 8.38 -6.56 2.48
N GLU A 78 9.27 -6.59 3.45
CA GLU A 78 9.01 -7.01 4.82
C GLU A 78 8.06 -6.05 5.53
N ASP A 79 8.18 -4.75 5.29
CA ASP A 79 7.29 -3.73 5.85
C ASP A 79 5.86 -3.90 5.30
N LEU A 80 5.71 -4.15 3.98
CA LEU A 80 4.41 -4.54 3.39
C LEU A 80 3.85 -5.85 3.98
N LYS A 81 4.69 -6.87 4.20
CA LYS A 81 4.27 -8.13 4.81
C LYS A 81 3.77 -7.93 6.25
N LYS A 82 4.42 -7.08 7.04
CA LYS A 82 3.98 -6.74 8.40
C LYS A 82 2.61 -6.05 8.38
N ILE A 83 2.42 -5.10 7.47
CA ILE A 83 1.12 -4.45 7.26
C ILE A 83 0.05 -5.49 6.93
N ILE A 84 0.31 -6.41 5.99
CA ILE A 84 -0.62 -7.47 5.60
C ILE A 84 -0.93 -8.42 6.78
N ALA A 85 0.08 -8.75 7.59
CA ALA A 85 -0.06 -9.64 8.74
C ALA A 85 -0.87 -9.02 9.88
N ASN A 86 -0.65 -7.73 10.16
CA ASN A 86 -1.38 -6.99 11.19
C ASN A 86 -2.83 -6.69 10.74
N GLY A 87 -2.99 -6.32 9.46
CA GLY A 87 -4.28 -5.89 8.93
C GLY A 87 -4.81 -4.66 9.67
N TYR A 88 -6.11 -4.67 9.96
CA TYR A 88 -6.80 -3.65 10.78
C TYR A 88 -7.03 -4.10 12.22
N ASN A 89 -6.29 -5.11 12.69
CA ASN A 89 -6.42 -5.57 14.07
C ASN A 89 -5.48 -4.72 14.93
N SER A 90 -6.05 -3.72 15.60
CA SER A 90 -5.41 -2.91 16.63
C SER A 90 -5.16 -3.71 17.90
#